data_AF-A0A8H7GKQ6-F1
#
_entry.id   AF-A0A8H7GKQ6-F1
#
_cell.length_a   1.000
_cell.length_b   1.000
_cell.length_c   1.000
_cell.angle_alpha   90.00
_cell.angle_beta   90.00
_cell.angle_gamma   90.00
#
_symmetry.space_group_name_H-M   'P 1'
#
loop_
_entity.id
_entity.type
_entity.pdbx_description
1 polymer ?
#
loop_
_entity_poly.entity_id
_entity_poly.type
_entity_poly.pdbx_seq_one_letter_code
_entity_poly.pdbx_strand_id
1 'polypeptide(L)'
;MRIFHITKTELTLLMDWKLGKGKFRPNLSKLISSNSDEAVIEISRDGFAVFTKQISLTVADNSPQTFLANYKKTTRDALKIMCQLKGVGPATASLLLSLLSKVTMFAPPFFSDESFMYFVRDVLRPRQPIKYNVKEYIEEFIPVIIGLSTDDKFVSPNQLEQGAWALKTFDLYKTDRLADIKVPFAIEENFLYSFKDAPKYLAGHQSKKRSAVENDERIIKRKHDVRS
;
A
#
# COMPACT_ATOMS: atom_id res chain seq x y z
N MET A 1 0.86 -25.12 -13.57
CA MET A 1 0.99 -23.83 -12.84
C MET A 1 1.75 -22.88 -13.75
N ARG A 2 1.22 -21.69 -14.07
CA ARG A 2 1.98 -20.72 -14.89
C ARG A 2 3.19 -20.22 -14.09
N ILE A 3 4.34 -20.15 -14.74
CA ILE A 3 5.60 -19.70 -14.14
C ILE A 3 5.79 -18.25 -14.54
N PHE A 4 5.76 -17.34 -13.57
CA PHE A 4 6.01 -15.91 -13.77
C PHE A 4 7.44 -15.60 -13.38
N HIS A 5 8.11 -14.69 -14.08
CA HIS A 5 9.41 -14.13 -13.74
C HIS A 5 9.58 -12.82 -14.50
N ILE A 6 10.63 -12.07 -14.18
CA ILE A 6 11.10 -10.95 -14.98
C ILE A 6 12.56 -11.15 -15.39
N THR A 7 12.96 -10.48 -16.45
CA THR A 7 14.34 -10.40 -16.94
C THR A 7 15.09 -9.24 -16.28
N LYS A 8 16.42 -9.25 -16.39
CA LYS A 8 17.27 -8.14 -15.94
C LYS A 8 16.95 -6.82 -16.65
N THR A 9 16.64 -6.87 -17.94
CA THR A 9 16.23 -5.70 -18.73
C THR A 9 14.94 -5.11 -18.17
N GLU A 10 13.93 -5.94 -17.90
CA GLU A 10 12.67 -5.48 -17.30
C GLU A 10 12.87 -4.93 -15.89
N LEU A 11 13.71 -5.56 -15.06
CA LEU A 11 14.05 -5.06 -13.73
C LEU A 11 14.71 -3.67 -13.80
N THR A 12 15.61 -3.47 -14.77
CA THR A 12 16.31 -2.19 -14.99
C THR A 12 15.32 -1.11 -15.41
N LEU A 13 14.46 -1.40 -16.38
CA LEU A 13 13.41 -0.48 -16.84
C LEU A 13 12.45 -0.11 -15.71
N LEU A 14 12.05 -1.07 -14.87
CA LEU A 14 11.20 -0.80 -13.71
C LEU A 14 11.89 0.09 -12.67
N MET A 15 13.19 -0.10 -12.45
CA MET A 15 13.98 0.77 -11.57
C MET A 15 14.06 2.20 -12.13
N ASP A 16 14.34 2.36 -13.43
CA ASP A 16 14.42 3.66 -14.07
C ASP A 16 13.07 4.40 -14.00
N TRP A 17 11.98 3.70 -14.30
CA TRP A 17 10.62 4.23 -14.13
C TRP A 17 10.36 4.69 -12.68
N LYS A 18 10.74 3.87 -11.70
CA LYS A 18 10.58 4.18 -10.27
C LYS A 18 11.38 5.42 -9.86
N LEU A 19 12.63 5.53 -10.33
CA LEU A 19 13.51 6.66 -10.01
C LEU A 19 13.10 7.95 -10.73
N GLY A 20 12.44 7.85 -11.88
CA GLY A 20 11.91 9.01 -12.60
C GLY A 20 10.78 9.75 -11.87
N LYS A 21 10.09 9.08 -10.94
CA LYS A 21 8.99 9.67 -10.16
C LYS A 21 9.29 9.78 -8.67
N GLY A 22 10.25 9.01 -8.15
CA GLY A 22 10.56 8.94 -6.73
C GLY A 22 11.74 9.82 -6.31
N LYS A 23 12.13 9.66 -5.05
CA LYS A 23 13.35 10.27 -4.52
C LYS A 23 14.59 9.84 -5.32
N PHE A 24 15.47 10.79 -5.64
CA PHE A 24 16.73 10.52 -6.33
C PHE A 24 17.62 9.55 -5.53
N ARG A 25 18.05 8.45 -6.16
CA ARG A 25 18.87 7.38 -5.56
C ARG A 25 19.92 6.86 -6.56
N PRO A 26 21.03 7.59 -6.80
CA PRO A 26 21.94 7.32 -7.91
C PRO A 26 22.62 5.95 -7.86
N ASN A 27 22.78 5.38 -6.66
CA ASN A 27 23.45 4.09 -6.49
C ASN A 27 22.57 2.87 -6.81
N LEU A 28 21.24 3.04 -6.91
CA LEU A 28 20.34 1.91 -7.12
C LEU A 28 20.46 1.31 -8.52
N SER A 29 20.57 2.12 -9.57
CA SER A 29 20.72 1.61 -10.95
C SER A 29 22.00 0.78 -11.10
N LYS A 30 23.10 1.16 -10.43
CA LYS A 30 24.35 0.38 -10.40
C LYS A 30 24.17 -0.97 -9.70
N LEU A 31 23.48 -1.00 -8.56
CA LEU A 31 23.21 -2.24 -7.83
C LEU A 31 22.33 -3.19 -8.63
N ILE A 32 21.26 -2.68 -9.26
CA ILE A 32 20.37 -3.48 -10.11
C ILE A 32 21.14 -4.10 -11.27
N SER A 33 21.97 -3.30 -11.95
CA SER A 33 22.80 -3.75 -13.08
C SER A 33 23.83 -4.82 -12.70
N SER A 34 24.19 -4.92 -11.41
CA SER A 34 25.16 -5.89 -10.89
C SER A 34 24.57 -7.28 -10.55
N ASN A 35 23.26 -7.47 -10.67
CA ASN A 35 22.65 -8.80 -10.60
C ASN A 35 22.93 -9.57 -11.91
N SER A 36 23.08 -10.90 -11.83
CA SER A 36 23.11 -11.75 -13.03
C SER A 36 21.70 -11.98 -13.56
N ASP A 37 21.59 -12.27 -14.85
CA ASP A 37 20.31 -12.57 -15.51
C ASP A 37 19.64 -13.80 -14.88
N GLU A 38 20.42 -14.83 -14.55
CA GLU A 38 19.94 -16.05 -13.90
C GLU A 38 19.34 -15.75 -12.52
N ALA A 39 20.03 -14.93 -11.71
CA ALA A 39 19.57 -14.58 -10.37
C ALA A 39 18.27 -13.75 -10.42
N VAL A 40 18.15 -12.82 -11.38
CA VAL A 40 16.90 -12.03 -11.56
C VAL A 40 15.74 -12.96 -11.90
N ILE A 41 15.95 -13.88 -12.85
CA ILE A 41 14.92 -14.82 -13.28
C ILE A 41 14.53 -15.77 -12.13
N GLU A 42 15.50 -16.37 -11.45
CA GLU A 42 15.27 -17.33 -10.36
C GLU A 42 14.55 -16.68 -9.17
N ILE A 43 15.10 -15.59 -8.63
CA ILE A 43 14.56 -14.93 -7.44
C ILE A 43 13.17 -14.35 -7.72
N SER A 44 12.97 -13.73 -8.89
CA SER A 44 11.64 -13.19 -9.23
C SER A 44 10.62 -14.31 -9.40
N ARG A 45 11.01 -15.43 -10.02
CA ARG A 45 10.17 -16.62 -10.15
C ARG A 45 9.73 -17.15 -8.80
N ASP A 46 10.67 -17.32 -7.89
CA ASP A 46 10.39 -17.88 -6.56
C ASP A 46 9.52 -16.93 -5.75
N GLY A 47 9.78 -15.62 -5.80
CA GLY A 47 8.98 -14.62 -5.12
C GLY A 47 7.53 -14.60 -5.64
N PHE A 48 7.33 -14.64 -6.97
CA PHE A 48 5.99 -14.72 -7.56
C PHE A 48 5.30 -16.05 -7.27
N ALA A 49 6.01 -17.18 -7.34
CA ALA A 49 5.45 -18.49 -7.09
C ALA A 49 4.99 -18.64 -5.63
N VAL A 50 5.79 -18.19 -4.66
CA VAL A 50 5.43 -18.23 -3.24
C VAL A 50 4.18 -17.39 -2.97
N PHE A 51 4.11 -16.17 -3.53
CA PHE A 51 2.94 -15.32 -3.36
C PHE A 51 1.70 -15.95 -4.00
N THR A 52 1.75 -16.27 -5.29
CA THR A 52 0.58 -16.76 -6.06
C THR A 52 0.03 -18.07 -5.52
N LYS A 53 0.90 -18.99 -5.07
CA LYS A 53 0.48 -20.25 -4.44
C LYS A 53 -0.26 -20.00 -3.13
N GLN A 54 0.32 -19.21 -2.22
CA GLN A 54 -0.27 -19.02 -0.90
C GLN A 54 -1.50 -18.10 -0.90
N ILE A 55 -1.53 -17.07 -1.77
CA ILE A 55 -2.71 -16.19 -1.86
C ILE A 55 -3.92 -16.94 -2.40
N SER A 56 -3.71 -17.86 -3.36
CA SER A 56 -4.79 -18.69 -3.88
C SER A 56 -5.41 -19.57 -2.79
N LEU A 57 -4.57 -20.15 -1.91
CA LEU A 57 -5.04 -20.91 -0.75
C LEU A 57 -5.75 -20.02 0.28
N THR A 58 -5.22 -18.82 0.53
CA THR A 58 -5.79 -17.86 1.48
C THR A 58 -7.17 -17.38 1.03
N VAL A 59 -7.36 -17.14 -0.28
CA VAL A 59 -8.65 -16.78 -0.85
C VAL A 59 -9.62 -17.96 -0.83
N ALA A 60 -9.15 -19.17 -1.12
CA ALA A 60 -9.98 -20.37 -1.09
C ALA A 60 -10.46 -20.76 0.31
N ASP A 61 -9.64 -20.54 1.35
CA ASP A 61 -10.01 -20.73 2.77
C ASP A 61 -11.19 -19.83 3.18
N ASN A 62 -11.32 -18.65 2.56
CA ASN A 62 -12.42 -17.70 2.72
C ASN A 62 -12.76 -17.41 4.20
N SER A 63 -11.74 -17.38 5.07
CA SER A 63 -11.86 -17.08 6.49
C SER A 63 -11.47 -15.63 6.77
N PRO A 64 -12.44 -14.71 7.03
CA PRO A 64 -12.14 -13.30 7.23
C PRO A 64 -11.22 -13.04 8.42
N GLN A 65 -11.28 -13.89 9.45
CA GLN A 65 -10.51 -13.72 10.69
C GLN A 65 -9.02 -14.01 10.49
N THR A 66 -8.67 -14.90 9.55
CA THR A 66 -7.28 -15.28 9.27
C THR A 66 -6.74 -14.64 8.00
N PHE A 67 -7.61 -14.09 7.14
CA PHE A 67 -7.23 -13.54 5.83
C PHE A 67 -6.11 -12.52 5.93
N LEU A 68 -6.23 -11.48 6.77
CA LEU A 68 -5.20 -10.44 6.88
C LEU A 68 -3.87 -11.01 7.42
N ALA A 69 -3.93 -11.91 8.40
CA ALA A 69 -2.74 -12.54 8.97
C ALA A 69 -1.99 -13.38 7.92
N ASN A 70 -2.73 -14.20 7.17
CA ASN A 70 -2.21 -15.01 6.07
C ASN A 70 -1.67 -14.12 4.95
N TYR A 71 -2.41 -13.09 4.55
CA TYR A 71 -1.99 -12.11 3.55
C TYR A 71 -0.66 -11.44 3.92
N LYS A 72 -0.56 -10.94 5.17
CA LYS A 72 0.68 -10.33 5.69
C LYS A 72 1.83 -11.34 5.67
N LYS A 73 1.60 -12.58 6.07
CA LYS A 73 2.61 -13.65 6.05
C LYS A 73 3.08 -13.91 4.62
N THR A 74 2.17 -14.21 3.70
CA THR A 74 2.46 -14.50 2.30
C THR A 74 3.21 -13.35 1.62
N THR A 75 2.76 -12.12 1.85
CA THR A 75 3.42 -10.92 1.32
C THR A 75 4.84 -10.76 1.88
N ARG A 76 5.03 -10.98 3.19
CA ARG A 76 6.34 -10.90 3.83
C ARG A 76 7.31 -11.97 3.30
N ASP A 77 6.82 -13.19 3.12
CA ASP A 77 7.61 -14.31 2.59
C ASP A 77 8.09 -14.00 1.15
N ALA A 78 7.19 -13.50 0.29
CA ALA A 78 7.52 -13.11 -1.07
C ALA A 78 8.47 -11.90 -1.14
N LEU A 79 8.27 -10.88 -0.31
CA LEU A 79 9.20 -9.76 -0.18
C LEU A 79 10.60 -10.20 0.22
N LYS A 80 10.70 -11.13 1.19
CA LYS A 80 12.00 -11.62 1.67
C LYS A 80 12.80 -12.25 0.54
N ILE A 81 12.14 -12.97 -0.36
CA ILE A 81 12.77 -13.54 -1.56
C ILE A 81 13.20 -12.42 -2.51
N MET A 82 12.28 -11.54 -2.90
CA MET A 82 12.58 -10.45 -3.84
C MET A 82 13.73 -9.53 -3.36
N CYS A 83 13.82 -9.27 -2.05
CA CYS A 83 14.87 -8.46 -1.44
C CYS A 83 16.27 -9.10 -1.46
N GLN A 84 16.42 -10.33 -1.95
CA GLN A 84 17.73 -10.94 -2.20
C GLN A 84 18.44 -10.31 -3.40
N LEU A 85 17.70 -9.69 -4.33
CA LEU A 85 18.27 -8.95 -5.45
C LEU A 85 18.96 -7.66 -4.97
N LYS A 86 20.16 -7.41 -5.47
CA LYS A 86 20.92 -6.19 -5.14
C LYS A 86 20.16 -4.96 -5.63
N GLY A 87 20.00 -3.96 -4.77
CA GLY A 87 19.24 -2.75 -5.08
C GLY A 87 17.71 -2.89 -4.91
N VAL A 88 17.23 -4.06 -4.48
CA VAL A 88 15.81 -4.32 -4.21
C VAL A 88 15.56 -4.32 -2.71
N GLY A 89 15.02 -3.22 -2.19
CA GLY A 89 14.47 -3.14 -0.83
C GLY A 89 12.94 -3.35 -0.81
N PRO A 90 12.27 -3.24 0.35
CA PRO A 90 10.82 -3.47 0.47
C PRO A 90 9.97 -2.66 -0.50
N ALA A 91 10.37 -1.41 -0.79
CA ALA A 91 9.69 -0.59 -1.77
C ALA A 91 9.83 -1.12 -3.21
N THR A 92 11.01 -1.60 -3.62
CA THR A 92 11.18 -2.15 -4.97
C THR A 92 10.57 -3.55 -5.07
N ALA A 93 10.70 -4.35 -4.02
CA ALA A 93 10.10 -5.68 -3.97
C ALA A 93 8.57 -5.63 -4.05
N SER A 94 7.91 -4.67 -3.38
CA SER A 94 6.46 -4.47 -3.53
C SER A 94 6.07 -3.99 -4.93
N LEU A 95 6.88 -3.17 -5.60
CA LEU A 95 6.67 -2.82 -7.02
C LEU A 95 6.72 -4.05 -7.93
N LEU A 96 7.69 -4.95 -7.69
CA LEU A 96 7.76 -6.20 -8.45
C LEU A 96 6.51 -7.05 -8.21
N LEU A 97 6.11 -7.22 -6.96
CA LEU A 97 4.93 -8.00 -6.59
C LEU A 97 3.62 -7.40 -7.12
N SER A 98 3.51 -6.08 -7.27
CA SER A 98 2.30 -5.43 -7.80
C SER A 98 2.04 -5.73 -9.28
N LEU A 99 3.06 -6.20 -10.03
CA LEU A 99 2.90 -6.70 -11.40
C LEU A 99 1.91 -7.88 -11.48
N LEU A 100 1.73 -8.60 -10.38
CA LEU A 100 0.72 -9.66 -10.27
C LEU A 100 -0.71 -9.14 -10.30
N SER A 101 -0.96 -7.82 -10.36
CA SER A 101 -2.30 -7.23 -10.50
C SER A 101 -3.02 -7.68 -11.78
N LYS A 102 -2.30 -8.14 -12.79
CA LYS A 102 -2.85 -8.78 -14.01
C LYS A 102 -3.16 -10.27 -13.84
N VAL A 103 -2.76 -10.86 -12.72
CA VAL A 103 -2.89 -12.29 -12.40
C VAL A 103 -3.88 -12.53 -11.27
N THR A 104 -3.87 -11.67 -10.25
CA THR A 104 -4.75 -11.77 -9.08
C THR A 104 -5.19 -10.39 -8.61
N MET A 105 -6.45 -10.28 -8.21
CA MET A 105 -7.02 -9.08 -7.59
C MET A 105 -6.27 -8.68 -6.31
N PHE A 106 -5.70 -9.66 -5.60
CA PHE A 106 -5.05 -9.46 -4.30
C PHE A 106 -3.53 -9.25 -4.40
N ALA A 107 -3.01 -8.85 -5.56
CA ALA A 107 -1.59 -8.54 -5.72
C ALA A 107 -1.14 -7.51 -4.67
N PRO A 108 0.08 -7.62 -4.10
CA PRO A 108 0.57 -6.68 -3.11
C PRO A 108 0.58 -5.25 -3.68
N PRO A 109 0.02 -4.27 -2.96
CA PRO A 109 0.04 -2.88 -3.41
C PRO A 109 1.48 -2.36 -3.43
N PHE A 110 1.84 -1.55 -4.42
CA PHE A 110 3.16 -0.94 -4.44
C PHE A 110 3.35 -0.01 -3.22
N PHE A 111 4.48 -0.14 -2.53
CA PHE A 111 4.89 0.78 -1.47
C PHE A 111 5.47 2.08 -2.09
N SER A 112 4.64 2.83 -2.80
CA SER A 112 4.96 4.17 -3.30
C SER A 112 4.98 5.19 -2.15
N ASP A 113 5.76 6.26 -2.32
CA ASP A 113 5.85 7.33 -1.32
C ASP A 113 4.47 7.98 -1.14
N GLU A 114 3.80 8.28 -2.24
CA GLU A 114 2.54 8.99 -2.32
C GLU A 114 1.39 8.20 -1.67
N SER A 115 1.24 6.92 -2.02
CA SER A 115 0.22 6.07 -1.42
C SER A 115 0.46 5.87 0.07
N PHE A 116 1.71 5.65 0.49
CA PHE A 116 2.04 5.54 1.90
C PHE A 116 1.83 6.85 2.66
N MET A 117 2.15 7.99 2.04
CA MET A 117 1.86 9.31 2.61
C MET A 117 0.38 9.48 2.87
N TYR A 118 -0.43 9.19 1.86
CA TYR A 118 -1.88 9.35 1.91
C TYR A 118 -2.55 8.45 2.97
N PHE A 119 -2.22 7.16 2.98
CA PHE A 119 -2.88 6.19 3.87
C PHE A 119 -2.29 6.11 5.28
N VAL A 120 -1.00 6.40 5.46
CA VAL A 120 -0.31 6.08 6.73
C VAL A 120 0.45 7.29 7.28
N ARG A 121 1.45 7.80 6.55
CA ARG A 121 2.39 8.79 7.10
C ARG A 121 1.67 10.07 7.49
N ASP A 122 0.87 10.66 6.61
CA ASP A 122 0.21 11.95 6.90
C ASP A 122 -0.95 11.81 7.91
N VAL A 123 -1.42 10.60 8.16
CA VAL A 123 -2.45 10.34 9.17
C VAL A 123 -1.82 10.14 10.55
N LEU A 124 -0.82 9.28 10.66
CA LEU A 124 -0.27 8.85 11.94
C LEU A 124 0.88 9.75 12.42
N ARG A 125 1.68 10.24 11.48
CA ARG A 125 2.94 10.93 11.76
C ARG A 125 3.31 11.93 10.66
N PRO A 126 2.52 13.01 10.50
CA PRO A 126 2.70 13.98 9.43
C PRO A 126 4.14 14.48 9.35
N ARG A 127 4.64 14.66 8.12
CA ARG A 127 5.98 15.21 7.81
C ARG A 127 7.19 14.38 8.30
N GLN A 128 6.98 13.24 8.97
CA GLN A 128 8.08 12.34 9.30
C GLN A 128 8.64 11.64 8.05
N PRO A 129 9.94 11.29 8.03
CA PRO A 129 10.54 10.55 6.93
C PRO A 129 9.99 9.13 6.85
N ILE A 130 9.82 8.65 5.62
CA ILE A 130 9.51 7.24 5.33
C ILE A 130 10.81 6.43 5.51
N LYS A 131 10.74 5.31 6.24
CA LYS A 131 11.90 4.46 6.57
C LYS A 131 12.12 3.34 5.56
N TYR A 132 11.12 3.02 4.74
CA TYR A 132 11.19 2.03 3.66
C TYR A 132 11.49 0.61 4.17
N ASN A 133 11.08 0.29 5.38
CA ASN A 133 11.34 -1.00 5.99
C ASN A 133 10.14 -1.95 5.90
N VAL A 134 10.37 -3.23 6.17
CA VAL A 134 9.32 -4.27 6.13
C VAL A 134 8.22 -4.01 7.14
N LYS A 135 8.53 -3.38 8.29
CA LYS A 135 7.54 -3.07 9.33
C LYS A 135 6.52 -2.04 8.84
N GLU A 136 6.97 -0.92 8.28
CA GLU A 136 6.08 0.11 7.72
C GLU A 136 5.19 -0.47 6.63
N TYR A 137 5.75 -1.32 5.77
CA TYR A 137 4.96 -1.94 4.72
C TYR A 137 3.96 -2.96 5.28
N ILE A 138 4.42 -3.98 6.01
CA ILE A 138 3.57 -5.12 6.40
C ILE A 138 2.65 -4.81 7.57
N GLU A 139 3.08 -4.02 8.55
CA GLU A 139 2.30 -3.79 9.77
C GLU A 139 1.52 -2.48 9.76
N GLU A 140 1.82 -1.56 8.85
CA GLU A 140 1.15 -0.25 8.81
C GLU A 140 0.42 -0.03 7.48
N PHE A 141 1.06 -0.30 6.35
CA PHE A 141 0.44 -0.07 5.04
C PHE A 141 -0.54 -1.18 4.63
N ILE A 142 -0.11 -2.45 4.69
CA ILE A 142 -0.94 -3.59 4.29
C ILE A 142 -2.28 -3.68 5.05
N PRO A 143 -2.34 -3.51 6.39
CA PRO A 143 -3.62 -3.59 7.10
C PRO A 143 -4.65 -2.56 6.63
N VAL A 144 -4.20 -1.35 6.31
CA VAL A 144 -5.08 -0.29 5.79
C VAL A 144 -5.59 -0.71 4.42
N ILE A 145 -4.72 -0.92 3.44
CA ILE A 145 -5.14 -1.22 2.06
C ILE A 145 -6.01 -2.48 1.99
N ILE A 146 -5.62 -3.56 2.67
CA ILE A 146 -6.37 -4.81 2.63
C ILE A 146 -7.68 -4.68 3.39
N GLY A 147 -7.68 -3.98 4.53
CA GLY A 147 -8.91 -3.70 5.27
C GLY A 147 -9.94 -2.92 4.42
N LEU A 148 -9.50 -1.89 3.70
CA LEU A 148 -10.37 -1.16 2.77
C LEU A 148 -10.87 -2.06 1.63
N SER A 149 -9.97 -2.82 1.00
CA SER A 149 -10.33 -3.73 -0.10
C SER A 149 -11.26 -4.86 0.33
N THR A 150 -11.24 -5.26 1.61
CA THR A 150 -12.21 -6.21 2.16
C THR A 150 -13.56 -5.58 2.51
N ASP A 151 -13.57 -4.29 2.88
CA ASP A 151 -14.81 -3.53 3.13
C ASP A 151 -15.54 -3.20 1.82
N ASP A 152 -14.79 -2.90 0.73
CA ASP A 152 -15.31 -2.65 -0.61
C ASP A 152 -14.82 -3.70 -1.62
N LYS A 153 -15.71 -4.65 -1.94
CA LYS A 153 -15.43 -5.79 -2.82
C LYS A 153 -15.11 -5.41 -4.28
N PHE A 154 -15.32 -4.15 -4.68
CA PHE A 154 -15.09 -3.71 -6.06
C PHE A 154 -13.73 -3.04 -6.25
N VAL A 155 -12.96 -2.83 -5.18
CA VAL A 155 -11.67 -2.13 -5.26
C VAL A 155 -10.54 -3.05 -4.82
N SER A 156 -9.63 -3.33 -5.76
CA SER A 156 -8.41 -4.08 -5.49
C SER A 156 -7.37 -3.25 -4.72
N PRO A 157 -6.44 -3.88 -3.97
CA PRO A 157 -5.30 -3.21 -3.36
C PRO A 157 -4.50 -2.36 -4.35
N ASN A 158 -4.36 -2.82 -5.60
CA ASN A 158 -3.68 -2.09 -6.66
C ASN A 158 -4.44 -0.82 -7.07
N GLN A 159 -5.77 -0.86 -7.16
CA GLN A 159 -6.57 0.34 -7.45
C GLN A 159 -6.51 1.36 -6.30
N LEU A 160 -6.55 0.90 -5.05
CA LEU A 160 -6.41 1.77 -3.88
C LEU A 160 -5.05 2.48 -3.89
N GLU A 161 -3.97 1.75 -4.16
CA GLU A 161 -2.63 2.32 -4.27
C GLU A 161 -2.53 3.37 -5.39
N GLN A 162 -3.01 3.05 -6.59
CA GLN A 162 -2.98 3.98 -7.72
C GLN A 162 -3.85 5.22 -7.50
N GLY A 163 -5.02 5.05 -6.87
CA GLY A 163 -5.90 6.15 -6.51
C GLY A 163 -5.26 7.08 -5.49
N ALA A 164 -4.64 6.52 -4.45
CA ALA A 164 -3.91 7.30 -3.45
C ALA A 164 -2.67 7.98 -4.02
N TRP A 165 -1.95 7.31 -4.93
CA TRP A 165 -0.86 7.93 -5.68
C TRP A 165 -1.38 9.15 -6.45
N ALA A 166 -2.46 9.02 -7.22
CA ALA A 166 -3.02 10.11 -8.01
C ALA A 166 -3.47 11.31 -7.13
N LEU A 167 -4.21 11.04 -6.05
CA LEU A 167 -4.66 12.06 -5.11
C LEU A 167 -3.47 12.79 -4.48
N LYS A 168 -2.47 12.05 -4.01
CA LYS A 168 -1.34 12.64 -3.31
C LYS A 168 -0.35 13.34 -4.24
N THR A 169 -0.14 12.82 -5.45
CA THR A 169 0.58 13.55 -6.51
C THR A 169 -0.12 14.87 -6.81
N PHE A 170 -1.45 14.87 -6.95
CA PHE A 170 -2.19 16.12 -7.15
C PHE A 170 -1.99 17.09 -5.97
N ASP A 171 -2.10 16.63 -4.72
CA ASP A 171 -1.84 17.46 -3.53
C ASP A 171 -0.42 18.07 -3.51
N LEU A 172 0.61 17.28 -3.85
CA LEU A 172 2.00 17.72 -3.79
C LEU A 172 2.41 18.68 -4.90
N TYR A 173 1.81 18.54 -6.08
CA TYR A 173 2.22 19.26 -7.29
C TYR A 173 1.17 20.21 -7.86
N LYS A 174 -0.06 20.25 -7.30
CA LYS A 174 -1.04 21.28 -7.67
C LYS A 174 -0.41 22.65 -7.45
N THR A 175 -0.62 23.53 -8.42
CA THR A 175 -0.15 24.90 -8.34
C THR A 175 -1.34 25.84 -8.28
N ASP A 176 -1.42 26.62 -7.21
CA ASP A 176 -2.43 27.67 -7.07
C ASP A 176 -2.15 28.86 -8.01
N ARG A 177 -1.01 28.82 -8.73
CA ARG A 177 -0.63 29.86 -9.70
C ARG A 177 -1.47 29.84 -10.98
N LEU A 178 -2.16 28.74 -11.25
CA LEU A 178 -3.05 28.59 -12.40
C LEU A 178 -4.52 28.70 -11.94
N ALA A 179 -4.82 29.73 -11.14
CA ALA A 179 -6.14 29.93 -10.51
C ALA A 179 -7.31 29.97 -11.51
N ASP A 180 -7.04 30.37 -12.75
CA ASP A 180 -8.05 30.44 -13.82
C ASP A 180 -8.30 29.09 -14.53
N ILE A 181 -7.42 28.10 -14.33
CA ILE A 181 -7.61 26.75 -14.87
C ILE A 181 -8.58 25.99 -13.98
N LYS A 182 -9.83 25.88 -14.43
CA LYS A 182 -10.83 25.03 -13.80
C LYS A 182 -10.57 23.58 -14.18
N VAL A 183 -10.27 22.74 -13.19
CA VAL A 183 -10.26 21.29 -13.39
C VAL A 183 -11.67 20.81 -13.79
N PRO A 184 -11.79 19.77 -14.64
CA PRO A 184 -13.10 19.31 -15.13
C PRO A 184 -13.90 18.52 -14.07
N PHE A 185 -13.45 18.47 -12.82
CA PHE A 185 -14.08 17.76 -11.71
C PHE A 185 -14.04 18.59 -10.43
N ALA A 186 -15.03 18.41 -9.55
CA ALA A 186 -15.02 19.02 -8.23
C ALA A 186 -13.93 18.37 -7.36
N ILE A 187 -13.14 19.18 -6.65
CA ILE A 187 -12.14 18.70 -5.70
C ILE A 187 -12.68 18.94 -4.30
N GLU A 188 -13.07 17.86 -3.63
CA GLU A 188 -13.31 17.91 -2.20
C GLU A 188 -11.97 17.83 -1.46
N GLU A 189 -11.45 18.98 -1.06
CA GLU A 189 -10.13 19.08 -0.40
C GLU A 189 -9.99 18.16 0.82
N ASN A 190 -11.10 17.87 1.49
CA ASN A 190 -11.20 17.02 2.67
C ASN A 190 -10.59 15.63 2.45
N PHE A 191 -10.73 15.08 1.24
CA PHE A 191 -10.26 13.76 0.83
C PHE A 191 -8.89 13.81 0.16
N LEU A 192 -8.36 14.98 -0.13
CA LEU A 192 -7.14 15.12 -0.91
C LEU A 192 -5.88 14.85 -0.08
N TYR A 193 -5.88 15.31 1.18
CA TYR A 193 -4.65 15.36 1.99
C TYR A 193 -4.21 14.00 2.54
N SER A 194 -5.16 13.22 3.06
CA SER A 194 -4.90 11.95 3.76
C SER A 194 -6.18 11.15 4.00
N PHE A 195 -6.07 9.83 4.12
CA PHE A 195 -7.19 8.95 4.46
C PHE A 195 -7.43 8.89 5.98
N LYS A 196 -8.35 9.72 6.50
CA LYS A 196 -8.57 9.88 7.94
C LYS A 196 -9.01 8.61 8.69
N ASP A 197 -9.60 7.64 8.00
CA ASP A 197 -10.07 6.39 8.62
C ASP A 197 -9.00 5.30 8.74
N ALA A 198 -7.74 5.56 8.35
CA ALA A 198 -6.66 4.59 8.49
C ALA A 198 -6.54 3.95 9.89
N PRO A 199 -6.72 4.68 11.01
CA PRO A 199 -6.64 4.11 12.36
C PRO A 199 -7.65 2.97 12.62
N LYS A 200 -8.81 2.96 11.95
CA LYS A 200 -9.81 1.88 12.04
C LYS A 200 -9.18 0.52 11.70
N TYR A 201 -8.32 0.50 10.70
CA TYR A 201 -7.69 -0.71 10.16
C TYR A 201 -6.42 -1.11 10.90
N LEU A 202 -5.83 -0.19 11.67
CA LEU A 202 -4.65 -0.42 12.48
C LEU A 202 -5.01 -0.89 13.91
N ALA A 203 -6.14 -0.43 14.45
CA ALA A 203 -6.61 -0.80 15.79
C ALA A 203 -7.41 -2.12 15.81
N GLY A 204 -7.93 -2.57 14.66
CA GLY A 204 -8.97 -3.61 14.54
C GLY A 204 -8.55 -5.08 14.68
N HIS A 205 -7.42 -5.40 15.31
CA HIS A 205 -7.08 -6.80 15.66
C HIS A 205 -6.93 -7.05 17.18
N GLN A 206 -7.55 -6.18 17.99
CA GLN A 206 -8.15 -6.61 19.26
C GLN A 206 -9.68 -6.56 19.13
N SER A 207 -10.29 -7.67 19.56
CA SER A 207 -11.72 -7.98 19.69
C SER A 207 -12.69 -6.79 19.84
N LYS A 208 -13.86 -6.92 19.20
CA LYS A 208 -15.16 -6.29 19.52
C LYS A 208 -15.12 -5.22 20.62
N LYS A 209 -15.42 -3.97 20.26
CA LYS A 209 -16.28 -3.14 21.11
C LYS A 209 -17.14 -2.18 20.29
N ARG A 210 -18.39 -2.12 20.74
CA ARG A 210 -19.49 -1.33 20.23
C ARG A 210 -19.11 0.15 20.06
N SER A 211 -19.67 0.71 19.00
CA SER A 211 -19.83 2.14 18.68
C SER A 211 -19.68 3.10 19.86
N ALA A 212 -18.62 3.90 19.83
CA ALA A 212 -18.48 5.11 20.65
C ALA A 212 -19.30 6.29 20.08
N VAL A 213 -20.53 6.02 19.62
CA VAL A 213 -21.49 7.04 19.14
C VAL A 213 -22.67 7.19 20.12
N GLU A 214 -22.88 6.24 21.03
CA GLU A 214 -24.02 6.29 21.99
C GLU A 214 -23.75 7.08 23.28
N ASN A 215 -22.51 7.53 23.52
CA ASN A 215 -22.18 8.23 24.77
C ASN A 215 -22.24 9.76 24.69
N ASP A 216 -22.18 10.37 23.50
CA ASP A 216 -22.22 11.83 23.38
C ASP A 216 -23.66 12.39 23.53
N GLU A 217 -24.68 11.64 23.09
CA GLU A 217 -26.08 12.08 23.26
C GLU A 217 -26.55 12.04 24.72
N ARG A 218 -25.96 11.19 25.57
CA ARG A 218 -26.28 11.13 27.01
C ARG A 218 -25.63 12.25 27.82
N ILE A 219 -24.49 12.77 27.37
CA ILE A 219 -23.78 13.85 28.08
C ILE A 219 -24.43 15.21 27.78
N ILE A 220 -24.95 15.41 26.56
CA ILE A 220 -25.65 16.64 26.19
C ILE A 220 -27.01 16.74 26.89
N LYS A 221 -27.78 15.65 27.00
CA LYS A 221 -29.09 15.67 27.70
C LYS A 221 -28.98 15.93 29.21
N ARG A 222 -27.90 15.53 29.89
CA ARG A 222 -27.73 15.78 31.33
C ARG A 222 -27.33 17.22 31.68
N LYS A 223 -26.87 18.02 30.73
CA LYS A 223 -26.51 19.43 30.99
C LYS A 223 -27.68 20.40 30.82
N HIS A 224 -28.81 19.98 30.26
CA HIS A 224 -30.02 20.81 30.16
C HIS A 224 -31.00 20.63 31.33
N ASP A 225 -31.00 19.50 32.03
CA ASP A 225 -31.91 19.27 33.17
C ASP A 225 -31.41 19.82 34.52
N VAL A 226 -30.25 20.49 34.58
CA VAL A 226 -29.67 21.06 35.83
C VAL A 226 -29.70 22.59 35.83
N ARG A 227 -30.43 23.22 34.91
CA ARG A 227 -30.69 24.68 34.88
C ARG A 227 -32.17 25.00 34.65
N SER A 228 -33.04 24.42 35.46
CA SER A 228 -34.37 24.97 35.78
C SER A 228 -34.56 24.98 37.27
#